data_AF-A0AA41V682-F1
#
_entry.id   AF-A0AA41V682-F1
#
_cell.length_a   1.000
_cell.length_b   1.000
_cell.length_c   1.000
_cell.angle_alpha   90.00
_cell.angle_beta   90.00
_cell.angle_gamma   90.00
#
_symmetry.space_group_name_H-M   'P 1'
#
loop_
_entity.id
_entity.type
_entity.pdbx_description
1 polymer ?
#
loop_
_entity_poly.entity_id
_entity_poly.type
_entity_poly.pdbx_seq_one_letter_code
_entity_poly.pdbx_strand_id
1 'polypeptide(L)'
;MSGFIAEQIVLYIGSTAVSLCWELCHHLHQVLHTKRCIFAPSKGSAAAETNPSEPLLAALEESTPRSLLQYLAYLDLCMVCDSNVDLWRRAAFFEESGETYKRVIAVCLRPVEDLTSKLADGLEGSSVDKSDQLSHQLRSPTDTRSDAKLHEAFSDFQLYVWCIRAAASLTARSHKDDRFGVAQLAGCNASVVSTLLSCLIAVEACMGKKTNLQAPHLMGAANIKWAPLNNSGRRDGPSVTVGKKRGGPLHAKAYAMADVLRTSLYIIVSEFHSEMIGSAKTGILDKDWIVTSKPLYSTRDILVQKLGLFLDYRAC
;
A
#
# COMPACT_ATOMS: atom_id res chain seq x y z
N MET A 1 50.71 -17.80 -28.44
CA MET A 1 50.46 -16.83 -27.34
C MET A 1 49.00 -16.37 -27.29
N SER A 2 48.40 -15.93 -28.41
CA SER A 2 46.98 -15.50 -28.46
C SER A 2 45.96 -16.61 -28.14
N GLY A 3 46.14 -17.84 -28.63
CA GLY A 3 45.22 -18.96 -28.37
C GLY A 3 45.16 -19.42 -26.90
N PHE A 4 46.31 -19.47 -26.22
CA PHE A 4 46.38 -19.81 -24.80
C PHE A 4 45.67 -18.77 -23.92
N ILE A 5 45.77 -17.48 -24.27
CA ILE A 5 45.06 -16.41 -23.56
C ILE A 5 43.54 -16.54 -23.76
N ALA A 6 43.09 -16.90 -24.97
CA ALA A 6 41.67 -17.11 -25.25
C ALA A 6 41.09 -18.30 -24.45
N GLU A 7 41.83 -19.42 -24.36
CA GLU A 7 41.41 -20.57 -23.55
C GLU A 7 41.31 -20.23 -22.06
N GLN A 8 42.28 -19.48 -21.52
CA GLN A 8 42.24 -19.03 -20.12
C GLN A 8 41.05 -18.11 -19.84
N ILE A 9 40.70 -17.22 -20.78
CA ILE A 9 39.51 -16.36 -20.67
C ILE A 9 38.24 -17.20 -20.66
N VAL A 10 38.11 -18.17 -21.57
CA VAL A 10 36.92 -19.04 -21.64
C VAL A 10 36.78 -19.88 -20.37
N LEU A 11 37.89 -20.45 -19.87
CA LEU A 11 37.90 -21.22 -18.62
C LEU A 11 37.53 -20.35 -17.42
N TYR A 12 38.01 -19.11 -17.36
CA TYR A 12 37.70 -18.18 -16.27
C TYR A 12 36.23 -17.71 -16.29
N ILE A 13 35.68 -17.44 -17.48
CA ILE A 13 34.26 -17.11 -17.63
C ILE A 13 33.39 -18.30 -17.24
N GLY A 14 33.76 -19.50 -17.70
CA GLY A 14 33.05 -20.74 -17.37
C GLY A 14 33.05 -21.05 -15.88
N SER A 15 34.21 -20.96 -15.22
CA SER A 15 34.31 -21.20 -13.77
C SER A 15 33.52 -20.15 -12.98
N THR A 16 33.60 -18.88 -13.36
CA THR A 16 32.84 -17.79 -12.71
C THR A 16 31.34 -17.99 -12.85
N ALA A 17 30.86 -18.40 -14.03
CA ALA A 17 29.44 -18.68 -14.27
C ALA A 17 28.94 -19.86 -13.42
N VAL A 18 29.72 -20.94 -13.33
CA VAL A 18 29.37 -22.10 -12.49
C VAL A 18 29.34 -21.72 -11.01
N SER A 19 30.33 -20.96 -10.53
CA SER A 19 30.34 -20.46 -9.14
C SER A 19 29.16 -19.55 -8.83
N LEU A 20 28.80 -18.64 -9.74
CA LEU A 20 27.62 -17.78 -9.58
C LEU A 20 26.32 -18.58 -9.55
N CYS A 21 26.15 -19.55 -10.45
CA CYS A 21 24.98 -20.44 -10.44
C CYS A 21 24.90 -21.26 -9.16
N TRP A 22 26.04 -21.75 -8.66
CA TRP A 22 26.11 -22.50 -7.40
C TRP A 22 25.68 -21.64 -6.21
N GLU A 23 26.24 -20.44 -6.07
CA GLU A 23 25.88 -19.51 -4.99
C GLU A 23 24.41 -19.09 -5.07
N LEU A 24 23.91 -18.82 -6.27
CA LEU A 24 22.50 -18.48 -6.49
C LEU A 24 21.57 -19.62 -6.09
N CYS A 25 21.89 -20.86 -6.50
CA CYS A 25 21.13 -22.05 -6.11
C CYS A 25 21.19 -22.28 -4.61
N HIS A 26 22.34 -22.09 -3.97
CA HIS A 26 22.50 -22.20 -2.52
C HIS A 26 21.63 -21.17 -1.79
N HIS A 27 21.64 -19.91 -2.24
CA HIS A 27 20.83 -18.84 -1.64
C HIS A 27 19.34 -19.08 -1.88
N LEU A 28 18.94 -19.52 -3.08
CA LEU A 28 17.56 -19.93 -3.37
C LEU A 28 17.11 -21.09 -2.48
N HIS A 29 17.96 -22.11 -2.32
CA HIS A 29 17.68 -23.25 -1.45
C HIS A 29 17.55 -22.81 0.01
N GLN A 30 18.42 -21.91 0.48
CA GLN A 30 18.37 -21.36 1.83
C GLN A 30 17.10 -20.52 2.05
N VAL A 31 16.66 -19.74 1.06
CA VAL A 31 15.40 -18.98 1.09
C VAL A 31 14.17 -19.91 1.06
N LEU A 32 14.20 -20.97 0.25
CA LEU A 32 13.12 -21.95 0.15
C LEU A 32 12.99 -22.78 1.44
N HIS A 33 14.11 -23.07 2.11
CA HIS A 33 14.15 -23.85 3.35
C HIS A 33 14.15 -23.00 4.64
N THR A 34 14.22 -21.67 4.56
CA THR A 34 13.96 -20.82 5.72
C THR A 34 12.54 -21.06 6.20
N LYS A 35 12.41 -21.76 7.33
CA LYS A 35 11.16 -21.80 8.09
C LYS A 35 10.69 -20.36 8.26
N ARG A 36 9.43 -20.12 7.91
CA ARG A 36 8.77 -18.83 8.15
C ARG A 36 9.00 -18.46 9.62
N CYS A 37 9.45 -17.23 9.87
CA CYS A 37 9.46 -16.70 11.22
C CYS A 37 8.01 -16.54 11.66
N ILE A 38 7.60 -17.38 12.61
CA ILE A 38 6.24 -17.41 13.14
C ILE A 38 6.31 -16.84 14.55
N PHE A 39 5.65 -15.70 14.75
CA PHE A 39 5.50 -15.08 16.06
C PHE A 39 4.24 -15.64 16.72
N ALA A 40 4.33 -16.88 17.16
CA ALA A 40 3.25 -17.57 17.85
C ALA A 40 3.80 -18.50 18.93
N PRO A 41 3.08 -18.67 20.04
CA PRO A 41 3.41 -19.70 21.03
C PRO A 41 3.22 -21.10 20.44
N SER A 42 3.87 -22.10 21.05
CA SER A 42 3.70 -23.50 20.64
C SER A 42 2.26 -23.95 20.82
N LYS A 43 1.69 -24.63 19.82
CA LYS A 43 0.34 -25.19 19.90
C LYS A 43 0.20 -26.11 21.11
N GLY A 44 -0.88 -25.94 21.89
CA GLY A 44 -1.13 -26.68 23.13
C GLY A 44 -0.42 -26.12 24.38
N SER A 45 0.29 -24.99 24.27
CA SER A 45 0.74 -24.25 25.45
C SER A 45 -0.38 -23.36 26.01
N ALA A 46 -0.33 -23.05 27.30
CA ALA A 46 -1.27 -22.12 27.94
C ALA A 46 -1.30 -20.73 27.25
N ALA A 47 -0.16 -20.28 26.71
CA ALA A 47 -0.08 -19.02 25.97
C ALA A 47 -0.81 -19.09 24.63
N ALA A 48 -0.90 -20.26 23.98
CA ALA A 48 -1.65 -20.43 22.74
C ALA A 48 -3.17 -20.35 22.96
N GLU A 49 -3.65 -20.64 24.16
CA GLU A 49 -5.07 -20.58 24.53
C GLU A 49 -5.47 -19.20 25.05
N THR A 50 -4.59 -18.55 25.82
CA THR A 50 -4.92 -17.28 26.48
C THR A 50 -4.54 -16.07 25.63
N ASN A 51 -3.35 -16.03 25.04
CA ASN A 51 -2.80 -14.84 24.39
C ASN A 51 -1.93 -15.18 23.16
N PRO A 52 -2.48 -15.82 22.12
CA PRO A 52 -1.68 -16.30 20.98
C PRO A 52 -1.13 -15.19 20.08
N SER A 53 -1.69 -13.98 20.16
CA SER A 53 -1.30 -12.80 19.37
C SER A 53 -0.20 -11.97 20.02
N GLU A 54 0.04 -12.14 21.32
CA GLU A 54 0.93 -11.25 22.09
C GLU A 54 2.39 -11.28 21.61
N PRO A 55 3.00 -12.45 21.27
CA PRO A 55 4.37 -12.45 20.74
C PRO A 55 4.51 -11.67 19.43
N LEU A 56 3.48 -11.69 18.59
CA LEU A 56 3.45 -10.93 17.34
C LEU A 56 3.28 -9.44 17.61
N LEU A 57 2.35 -9.07 18.49
CA LEU A 57 2.11 -7.67 18.86
C LEU A 57 3.31 -7.04 19.55
N ALA A 58 3.94 -7.72 20.51
CA ALA A 58 5.17 -7.27 21.14
C ALA A 58 6.28 -7.05 20.10
N ALA A 59 6.44 -7.96 19.13
CA ALA A 59 7.41 -7.79 18.07
C ALA A 59 7.10 -6.60 17.13
N LEU A 60 5.82 -6.24 16.95
CA LEU A 60 5.42 -5.09 16.13
C LEU A 60 5.55 -3.76 16.88
N GLU A 61 5.21 -3.74 18.17
CA GLU A 61 5.11 -2.54 19.00
C GLU A 61 6.43 -2.16 19.68
N GLU A 62 7.23 -3.15 20.11
CA GLU A 62 8.42 -2.91 20.95
C GLU A 62 9.74 -3.03 20.18
N SER A 63 9.73 -3.59 18.97
CA SER A 63 10.96 -3.75 18.19
C SER A 63 11.51 -2.43 17.69
N THR A 64 12.84 -2.40 17.49
CA THR A 64 13.49 -1.23 16.90
C THR A 64 12.90 -0.94 15.50
N PRO A 65 12.51 0.31 15.21
CA PRO A 65 11.99 0.67 13.90
C PRO A 65 12.94 0.25 12.77
N ARG A 66 12.38 -0.32 11.70
CA ARG A 66 13.11 -0.84 10.53
C ARG A 66 14.11 -1.97 10.84
N SER A 67 14.03 -2.61 12.01
CA SER A 67 14.79 -3.82 12.28
C SER A 67 14.27 -5.00 11.45
N LEU A 68 15.15 -5.97 11.18
CA LEU A 68 14.75 -7.23 10.52
C LEU A 68 13.62 -7.93 11.29
N LEU A 69 13.66 -7.88 12.63
CA LEU A 69 12.62 -8.45 13.50
C LEU A 69 11.25 -7.83 13.20
N GLN A 70 11.20 -6.49 13.11
CA GLN A 70 9.96 -5.77 12.81
C GLN A 70 9.41 -6.14 11.42
N TYR A 71 10.29 -6.18 10.41
CA TYR A 71 9.91 -6.57 9.05
C TYR A 71 9.33 -7.99 9.00
N LEU A 72 9.96 -8.93 9.69
CA LEU A 72 9.47 -10.31 9.79
C LEU A 72 8.12 -10.39 10.52
N ALA A 73 7.91 -9.57 11.55
CA ALA A 73 6.64 -9.50 12.26
C ALA A 73 5.51 -8.97 11.37
N TYR A 74 5.74 -7.91 10.58
CA TYR A 74 4.75 -7.41 9.63
C TYR A 74 4.44 -8.43 8.51
N LEU A 75 5.45 -9.15 8.03
CA LEU A 75 5.25 -10.22 7.07
C LEU A 75 4.38 -11.34 7.65
N ASP A 76 4.67 -11.81 8.88
CA ASP A 76 3.87 -12.84 9.55
C ASP A 76 2.44 -12.36 9.79
N LEU A 77 2.25 -11.11 10.24
CA LEU A 77 0.92 -10.52 10.40
C LEU A 77 0.13 -10.52 9.07
N CYS A 78 0.74 -10.05 7.99
CA CYS A 78 0.11 -10.05 6.67
C CYS A 78 -0.29 -11.47 6.23
N MET A 79 0.55 -12.47 6.51
CA MET A 79 0.26 -13.86 6.19
C MET A 79 -0.90 -14.42 7.04
N VAL A 80 -1.00 -14.07 8.33
CA VAL A 80 -2.13 -14.48 9.19
C VAL A 80 -3.45 -13.86 8.73
N CYS A 81 -3.43 -12.58 8.35
CA CYS A 81 -4.62 -11.87 7.88
C CYS A 81 -5.11 -12.37 6.50
N ASP A 82 -4.19 -12.58 5.56
CA ASP A 82 -4.55 -12.96 4.19
C ASP A 82 -4.85 -14.46 4.04
N SER A 83 -4.06 -15.33 4.67
CA SER A 83 -4.12 -16.77 4.41
C SER A 83 -5.24 -17.50 5.19
N ASN A 84 -5.65 -18.67 4.71
CA ASN A 84 -6.60 -19.54 5.41
C ASN A 84 -5.90 -20.65 6.22
N VAL A 85 -4.59 -20.54 6.45
CA VAL A 85 -3.79 -21.61 7.09
C VAL A 85 -3.84 -21.50 8.62
N ASP A 86 -3.68 -20.29 9.14
CA ASP A 86 -3.60 -20.02 10.58
C ASP A 86 -4.88 -19.40 11.13
N LEU A 87 -6.02 -20.04 10.85
CA LEU A 87 -7.36 -19.55 11.27
C LEU A 87 -7.46 -19.32 12.78
N TRP A 88 -6.81 -20.15 13.58
CA TRP A 88 -6.81 -20.02 15.04
C TRP A 88 -6.08 -18.75 15.52
N ARG A 89 -4.98 -18.35 14.86
CA ARG A 89 -4.25 -17.11 15.17
C ARG A 89 -5.08 -15.90 14.78
N ARG A 90 -5.70 -15.95 13.60
CA ARG A 90 -6.56 -14.86 13.13
C ARG A 90 -7.81 -14.70 14.00
N ALA A 91 -8.42 -15.81 14.41
CA ALA A 91 -9.59 -15.78 15.30
C ALA A 91 -9.26 -15.07 16.63
N ALA A 92 -8.02 -15.19 17.12
CA ALA A 92 -7.59 -14.50 18.32
C ALA A 92 -7.42 -12.98 18.16
N PHE A 93 -7.43 -12.45 16.93
CA PHE A 93 -7.54 -11.00 16.73
C PHE A 93 -8.95 -10.47 17.04
N PHE A 94 -9.97 -11.32 16.93
CA PHE A 94 -11.37 -11.00 17.20
C PHE A 94 -11.82 -11.50 18.58
N GLU A 95 -10.98 -11.30 19.59
CA GLU A 95 -11.33 -11.62 20.98
C GLU A 95 -12.38 -10.66 21.54
N GLU A 96 -13.01 -11.07 22.65
CA GLU A 96 -14.23 -10.46 23.20
C GLU A 96 -14.08 -8.98 23.62
N SER A 97 -12.89 -8.54 24.06
CA SER A 97 -12.65 -7.14 24.42
C SER A 97 -12.46 -6.24 23.19
N GLY A 98 -12.07 -6.82 22.05
CA GLY A 98 -11.73 -6.12 20.82
C GLY A 98 -10.44 -5.28 20.88
N GLU A 99 -9.70 -5.32 21.99
CA GLU A 99 -8.45 -4.58 22.14
C GLU A 99 -7.36 -5.12 21.22
N THR A 100 -7.32 -6.43 21.01
CA THR A 100 -6.36 -7.05 20.09
C THR A 100 -6.58 -6.57 18.65
N TYR A 101 -7.85 -6.53 18.21
CA TYR A 101 -8.19 -6.00 16.88
C TYR A 101 -7.75 -4.54 16.73
N LYS A 102 -8.05 -3.68 17.70
CA LYS A 102 -7.64 -2.27 17.69
C LYS A 102 -6.13 -2.11 17.60
N ARG A 103 -5.37 -2.88 18.40
CA ARG A 103 -3.89 -2.89 18.37
C ARG A 103 -3.38 -3.31 16.99
N VAL A 104 -3.88 -4.41 16.44
CA VAL A 104 -3.48 -4.91 15.10
C VAL A 104 -3.76 -3.89 14.00
N ILE A 105 -4.94 -3.27 14.01
CA ILE A 105 -5.26 -2.22 13.03
C ILE A 105 -4.35 -1.00 13.23
N ALA A 106 -4.12 -0.57 14.47
CA ALA A 106 -3.26 0.58 14.76
C ALA A 106 -1.82 0.37 14.26
N VAL A 107 -1.21 -0.80 14.50
CA VAL A 107 0.14 -1.10 13.99
C VAL A 107 0.18 -1.16 12.46
N CYS A 108 -0.90 -1.59 11.80
CA CYS A 108 -0.98 -1.56 10.33
C CYS A 108 -1.15 -0.13 9.78
N LEU A 109 -1.95 0.72 10.42
CA LEU A 109 -2.24 2.05 9.89
C LEU A 109 -1.08 3.03 10.09
N ARG A 110 -0.31 2.92 11.17
CA ARG A 110 0.82 3.83 11.46
C ARG A 110 1.83 3.98 10.31
N PRO A 111 2.35 2.91 9.67
CA PRO A 111 3.25 3.06 8.52
C PRO A 111 2.56 3.70 7.30
N VAL A 112 1.27 3.46 7.10
CA VAL A 112 0.50 4.02 5.97
C VAL A 112 0.22 5.50 6.18
N GLU A 113 -0.04 5.90 7.42
CA GLU A 113 -0.18 7.31 7.85
C GLU A 113 1.13 8.07 7.63
N ASP A 114 2.26 7.49 8.05
CA ASP A 114 3.60 8.03 7.83
C ASP A 114 3.91 8.16 6.33
N LEU A 115 3.62 7.14 5.51
CA LEU A 115 3.72 7.23 4.06
C LEU A 115 2.88 8.39 3.51
N THR A 116 1.61 8.48 3.91
CA THR A 116 0.68 9.51 3.42
C THR A 116 1.19 10.91 3.74
N SER A 117 1.73 11.10 4.95
CA SER A 117 2.30 12.37 5.41
C SER A 117 3.56 12.74 4.62
N LYS A 118 4.47 11.78 4.41
CA LYS A 118 5.68 11.97 3.57
C LYS A 118 5.34 12.34 2.13
N LEU A 119 4.30 11.75 1.56
CA LEU A 119 3.83 12.08 0.21
C LEU A 119 3.21 13.48 0.18
N ALA A 120 2.41 13.85 1.18
CA ALA A 120 1.84 15.19 1.29
C ALA A 120 2.94 16.27 1.35
N ASP A 121 3.92 16.08 2.24
CA ASP A 121 5.08 16.98 2.40
C ASP A 121 5.93 17.07 1.12
N GLY A 122 6.11 15.95 0.43
CA GLY A 122 6.82 15.88 -0.85
C GLY A 122 6.12 16.64 -1.97
N LEU A 123 4.78 16.65 -1.96
CA LEU A 123 3.94 17.36 -2.93
C LEU A 123 3.86 18.86 -2.65
N GLU A 124 3.71 19.28 -1.40
CA GLU A 124 3.65 20.71 -1.03
C GLU A 124 4.95 21.46 -1.38
N GLY A 125 6.10 20.79 -1.23
CA GLY A 125 7.40 21.34 -1.65
C GLY A 125 7.57 21.56 -3.16
N SER A 126 6.62 21.11 -3.99
CA SER A 126 6.58 21.36 -5.44
C SER A 126 5.64 22.50 -5.86
N SER A 127 4.87 23.06 -4.92
CA SER A 127 3.75 23.98 -5.18
C SER A 127 4.03 25.45 -4.81
N VAL A 128 5.29 25.89 -4.77
CA VAL A 128 5.61 27.31 -4.53
C VAL A 128 5.41 28.13 -5.82
N ASP A 129 4.40 29.01 -5.74
CA ASP A 129 3.99 30.15 -6.56
C ASP A 129 4.26 30.21 -8.07
N LYS A 130 3.14 30.21 -8.82
CA LYS A 130 3.08 30.59 -10.24
C LYS A 130 3.38 32.08 -10.52
N SER A 131 3.61 32.92 -9.51
CA SER A 131 4.03 34.31 -9.73
C SER A 131 5.55 34.48 -9.92
N ASP A 132 6.35 33.50 -9.51
CA ASP A 132 7.82 33.64 -9.48
C ASP A 132 8.53 32.80 -10.55
N GLN A 133 7.78 32.30 -11.54
CA GLN A 133 8.28 31.41 -12.59
C GLN A 133 9.37 32.00 -13.50
N LEU A 134 9.56 33.33 -13.50
CA LEU A 134 10.61 33.97 -14.30
C LEU A 134 11.93 34.17 -13.54
N SER A 135 11.91 34.31 -12.20
CA SER A 135 13.10 34.58 -11.39
C SER A 135 13.87 33.30 -11.03
N HIS A 136 13.20 32.13 -11.03
CA HIS A 136 13.79 30.84 -10.66
C HIS A 136 14.42 30.06 -11.83
N GLN A 137 14.26 30.49 -13.08
CA GLN A 137 14.89 29.87 -14.26
C GLN A 137 16.44 29.91 -14.22
N LEU A 138 17.05 30.69 -13.32
CA LEU A 138 18.50 30.79 -13.13
C LEU A 138 19.03 30.00 -11.90
N ARG A 139 18.20 29.26 -11.17
CA ARG A 139 18.63 28.40 -10.04
C ARG A 139 17.99 27.01 -10.14
N SER A 140 18.64 26.07 -10.83
CA SER A 140 18.32 24.64 -10.71
C SER A 140 19.08 24.05 -9.51
N PRO A 141 18.38 23.73 -8.40
CA PRO A 141 18.35 22.35 -7.89
C PRO A 141 17.04 21.96 -7.16
N THR A 142 15.93 22.66 -7.42
CA THR A 142 14.66 22.45 -6.66
C THR A 142 13.92 21.18 -7.10
N ASP A 143 13.85 20.91 -8.41
CA ASP A 143 13.18 19.71 -8.95
C ASP A 143 13.82 18.39 -8.50
N THR A 144 15.13 18.36 -8.29
CA THR A 144 15.86 17.18 -7.80
C THR A 144 15.59 16.87 -6.33
N ARG A 145 15.25 17.87 -5.51
CA ARG A 145 15.06 17.69 -4.06
C ARG A 145 13.68 17.09 -3.75
N SER A 146 12.64 17.52 -4.44
CA SER A 146 11.28 16.99 -4.24
C SER A 146 11.16 15.56 -4.75
N ASP A 147 11.80 15.23 -5.88
CA ASP A 147 11.89 13.85 -6.37
C ASP A 147 12.64 12.92 -5.40
N ALA A 148 13.71 13.40 -4.78
CA ALA A 148 14.48 12.63 -3.80
C ALA A 148 13.64 12.32 -2.54
N LYS A 149 12.88 13.29 -2.02
CA LYS A 149 11.96 13.09 -0.89
C LYS A 149 10.87 12.06 -1.22
N LEU A 150 10.29 12.13 -2.41
CA LEU A 150 9.29 11.16 -2.85
C LEU A 150 9.91 9.76 -3.04
N HIS A 151 11.15 9.67 -3.53
CA HIS A 151 11.84 8.39 -3.64
C HIS A 151 12.12 7.77 -2.26
N GLU A 152 12.53 8.59 -1.30
CA GLU A 152 12.70 8.19 0.10
C GLU A 152 11.38 7.76 0.74
N ALA A 153 10.27 8.43 0.43
CA ALA A 153 8.95 8.04 0.93
C ALA A 153 8.58 6.60 0.53
N PHE A 154 9.04 6.11 -0.62
CA PHE A 154 8.85 4.73 -1.07
C PHE A 154 10.02 3.78 -0.73
N SER A 155 10.87 4.12 0.24
CA SER A 155 11.96 3.23 0.69
C SER A 155 11.44 1.95 1.33
N ASP A 156 10.43 2.08 2.20
CA ASP A 156 9.83 0.97 2.96
C ASP A 156 8.64 0.33 2.22
N PHE A 157 8.72 0.23 0.88
CA PHE A 157 7.60 -0.19 0.02
C PHE A 157 6.95 -1.51 0.45
N GLN A 158 7.74 -2.54 0.76
CA GLN A 158 7.22 -3.86 1.14
C GLN A 158 6.45 -3.82 2.45
N LEU A 159 6.95 -3.06 3.43
CA LEU A 159 6.31 -2.85 4.71
C LEU A 159 4.90 -2.27 4.51
N TYR A 160 4.79 -1.21 3.71
CA TYR A 160 3.50 -0.58 3.40
C TYR A 160 2.53 -1.57 2.73
N VAL A 161 3.01 -2.38 1.79
CA VAL A 161 2.18 -3.40 1.13
C VAL A 161 1.63 -4.41 2.14
N TRP A 162 2.46 -4.90 3.06
CA TRP A 162 2.01 -5.84 4.10
C TRP A 162 1.00 -5.22 5.05
N CYS A 163 1.24 -3.98 5.49
CA CYS A 163 0.30 -3.24 6.35
C CYS A 163 -1.05 -3.00 5.68
N ILE A 164 -1.06 -2.53 4.44
CA ILE A 164 -2.27 -2.24 3.66
C ILE A 164 -3.09 -3.51 3.43
N ARG A 165 -2.43 -4.61 3.07
CA ARG A 165 -3.08 -5.92 2.87
C ARG A 165 -3.62 -6.48 4.17
N ALA A 166 -2.82 -6.48 5.23
CA ALA A 166 -3.22 -6.97 6.55
C ALA A 166 -4.45 -6.22 7.08
N ALA A 167 -4.43 -4.88 7.04
CA ALA A 167 -5.56 -4.06 7.47
C ALA A 167 -6.82 -4.35 6.64
N ALA A 168 -6.72 -4.35 5.31
CA ALA A 168 -7.87 -4.58 4.45
C ALA A 168 -8.46 -5.98 4.59
N SER A 169 -7.62 -7.02 4.61
CA SER A 169 -8.05 -8.40 4.78
C SER A 169 -8.68 -8.62 6.15
N LEU A 170 -8.11 -8.06 7.21
CA LEU A 170 -8.68 -8.21 8.55
C LEU A 170 -9.99 -7.43 8.70
N THR A 171 -10.08 -6.21 8.15
CA THR A 171 -11.32 -5.44 8.12
C THR A 171 -12.39 -6.19 7.35
N ALA A 172 -12.12 -6.68 6.14
CA ALA A 172 -13.09 -7.50 5.38
C ALA A 172 -13.52 -8.73 6.18
N ARG A 173 -12.56 -9.47 6.75
CA ARG A 173 -12.88 -10.67 7.53
C ARG A 173 -13.64 -10.37 8.83
N SER A 174 -13.58 -9.16 9.38
CA SER A 174 -14.42 -8.77 10.51
C SER A 174 -15.92 -8.88 10.20
N HIS A 175 -16.33 -8.93 8.93
CA HIS A 175 -17.71 -9.21 8.55
C HIS A 175 -18.18 -10.61 8.97
N LYS A 176 -17.29 -11.60 8.96
CA LYS A 176 -17.61 -13.03 9.14
C LYS A 176 -16.91 -13.69 10.33
N ASP A 177 -15.67 -13.29 10.61
CA ASP A 177 -14.82 -13.89 11.62
C ASP A 177 -15.01 -13.24 13.01
N ASP A 178 -15.61 -12.04 13.09
CA ASP A 178 -15.91 -11.34 14.34
C ASP A 178 -17.17 -11.90 15.01
N ARG A 179 -16.98 -12.93 15.85
CA ARG A 179 -18.07 -13.62 16.54
C ARG A 179 -18.83 -12.76 17.54
N PHE A 180 -18.15 -11.75 18.10
CA PHE A 180 -18.71 -10.88 19.15
C PHE A 180 -19.26 -9.57 18.58
N GLY A 181 -18.96 -9.24 17.32
CA GLY A 181 -19.34 -7.98 16.68
C GLY A 181 -18.58 -6.76 17.18
N VAL A 182 -17.60 -6.95 18.07
CA VAL A 182 -16.89 -5.86 18.75
C VAL A 182 -15.94 -5.14 17.80
N ALA A 183 -15.31 -5.86 16.87
CA ALA A 183 -14.41 -5.27 15.88
C ALA A 183 -15.17 -4.33 14.93
N GLN A 184 -16.40 -4.69 14.54
CA GLN A 184 -17.25 -3.82 13.71
C GLN A 184 -17.67 -2.54 14.44
N LEU A 185 -17.91 -2.63 15.76
CA LEU A 185 -18.31 -1.49 16.60
C LEU A 185 -17.14 -0.61 17.06
N ALA A 186 -15.90 -1.08 16.94
CA ALA A 186 -14.71 -0.37 17.41
C ALA A 186 -14.37 0.90 16.61
N GLY A 187 -15.03 1.17 15.47
CA GLY A 187 -14.78 2.34 14.62
C GLY A 187 -13.55 2.22 13.72
N CYS A 188 -12.80 1.11 13.81
CA CYS A 188 -11.61 0.88 13.00
C CYS A 188 -11.90 0.81 11.49
N ASN A 189 -13.09 0.40 11.08
CA ASN A 189 -13.46 0.28 9.66
C ASN A 189 -13.38 1.64 8.96
N ALA A 190 -13.94 2.68 9.58
CA ALA A 190 -13.86 4.04 9.08
C ALA A 190 -12.41 4.54 9.02
N SER A 191 -11.60 4.23 10.05
CA SER A 191 -10.16 4.55 10.06
C SER A 191 -9.40 3.89 8.93
N VAL A 192 -9.61 2.59 8.72
CA VAL A 192 -8.95 1.83 7.64
C VAL A 192 -9.34 2.40 6.28
N VAL A 193 -10.64 2.53 5.99
CA VAL A 193 -11.12 3.06 4.70
C VAL A 193 -10.60 4.48 4.46
N SER A 194 -10.65 5.35 5.46
CA SER A 194 -10.18 6.75 5.33
C SER A 194 -8.68 6.84 5.10
N THR A 195 -7.88 6.06 5.82
CA THR A 195 -6.41 6.04 5.67
C THR A 195 -6.02 5.48 4.30
N LEU A 196 -6.64 4.39 3.85
CA LEU A 196 -6.37 3.81 2.53
C LEU A 196 -6.78 4.76 1.40
N LEU A 197 -7.95 5.42 1.49
CA LEU A 197 -8.38 6.42 0.51
C LEU A 197 -7.46 7.65 0.49
N SER A 198 -7.09 8.17 1.66
CA SER A 198 -6.17 9.31 1.78
C SER A 198 -4.82 8.98 1.13
N CYS A 199 -4.26 7.80 1.44
CA CYS A 199 -3.02 7.32 0.85
C CYS A 199 -3.14 7.13 -0.66
N LEU A 200 -4.26 6.59 -1.15
CA LEU A 200 -4.49 6.40 -2.59
C LEU A 200 -4.50 7.73 -3.33
N ILE A 201 -5.19 8.73 -2.79
CA ILE A 201 -5.26 10.06 -3.40
C ILE A 201 -3.88 10.72 -3.40
N ALA A 202 -3.10 10.60 -2.32
CA ALA A 202 -1.74 11.11 -2.24
C ALA A 202 -0.80 10.44 -3.28
N VAL A 203 -0.89 9.12 -3.43
CA VAL A 203 -0.11 8.38 -4.44
C VAL A 203 -0.54 8.76 -5.86
N GLU A 204 -1.84 8.92 -6.13
CA GLU A 204 -2.34 9.37 -7.42
C GLU A 204 -1.88 10.79 -7.77
N ALA A 205 -1.82 11.69 -6.79
CA ALA A 205 -1.26 13.03 -6.95
C ALA A 205 0.24 12.96 -7.33
N CYS A 206 1.01 12.07 -6.72
CA CYS A 206 2.43 11.83 -7.07
C CYS A 206 2.60 11.31 -8.51
N MET A 207 1.61 10.61 -9.05
CA MET A 207 1.61 10.15 -10.45
C MET A 207 1.22 11.26 -11.45
N GLY A 208 0.90 12.47 -10.97
CA GLY A 208 0.39 13.56 -11.80
C GLY A 208 -1.06 13.37 -12.24
N LYS A 209 -1.82 12.45 -11.62
CA LYS A 209 -3.27 12.38 -11.84
C LYS A 209 -3.89 13.58 -11.14
N LYS A 210 -4.48 14.50 -11.90
CA LYS A 210 -5.26 15.61 -11.34
C LYS A 210 -6.38 15.02 -10.49
N THR A 211 -6.47 15.44 -9.23
CA THR A 211 -7.56 15.15 -8.29
C THR A 211 -8.87 15.87 -8.65
N ASN A 212 -9.04 16.28 -9.91
CA ASN A 212 -10.28 16.89 -10.40
C ASN A 212 -11.30 15.78 -10.65
N LEU A 213 -11.96 15.34 -9.59
CA LEU A 213 -13.21 14.61 -9.68
C LEU A 213 -14.29 15.64 -10.07
N GLN A 214 -14.63 15.69 -11.36
CA GLN A 214 -15.79 16.46 -11.81
C GLN A 214 -17.08 15.82 -11.28
N ALA A 215 -18.06 16.67 -10.98
CA ALA A 215 -19.35 16.31 -10.42
C ALA A 215 -20.06 15.17 -11.20
N PRO A 216 -20.80 14.28 -10.50
CA PRO A 216 -21.33 13.03 -11.05
C PRO A 216 -22.48 13.19 -12.06
N HIS A 217 -22.81 14.40 -12.47
CA HIS A 217 -24.01 14.67 -13.29
C HIS A 217 -23.74 14.59 -14.81
N LEU A 218 -22.54 14.21 -15.24
CA LEU A 218 -22.11 14.32 -16.64
C LEU A 218 -21.33 13.11 -17.19
N MET A 219 -21.42 11.94 -16.55
CA MET A 219 -20.81 10.71 -17.11
C MET A 219 -21.86 9.67 -17.49
N GLY A 220 -22.11 9.59 -18.80
CA GLY A 220 -22.68 8.40 -19.42
C GLY A 220 -21.67 7.25 -19.44
N ALA A 221 -22.20 6.03 -19.48
CA ALA A 221 -21.49 4.76 -19.42
C ALA A 221 -20.60 4.52 -20.65
N ALA A 222 -19.41 5.13 -20.69
CA ALA A 222 -18.27 4.69 -21.49
C ALA A 222 -17.09 5.63 -21.22
N ASN A 223 -16.17 5.30 -20.30
CA ASN A 223 -14.77 5.75 -20.35
C ASN A 223 -13.93 5.12 -19.22
N ILE A 224 -13.87 3.79 -19.17
CA ILE A 224 -12.68 3.12 -18.63
C ILE A 224 -11.66 3.12 -19.76
N LYS A 225 -10.95 4.25 -19.92
CA LYS A 225 -9.90 4.38 -20.93
C LYS A 225 -8.61 3.79 -20.37
N TRP A 226 -8.46 2.47 -20.52
CA TRP A 226 -7.15 1.83 -20.48
C TRP A 226 -6.23 2.54 -21.48
N ALA A 227 -4.96 2.68 -21.11
CA ALA A 227 -3.95 3.51 -21.78
C ALA A 227 -4.03 3.48 -23.32
N PRO A 228 -3.94 4.62 -24.02
CA PRO A 228 -3.78 4.56 -25.47
C PRO A 228 -2.32 4.19 -25.80
N LEU A 229 -2.18 3.06 -26.49
CA LEU A 229 -1.07 2.75 -27.38
C LEU A 229 -1.07 3.84 -28.48
N ASN A 230 -0.04 4.68 -28.53
CA ASN A 230 0.05 5.74 -29.54
C ASN A 230 0.44 5.17 -30.90
N ASN A 231 -0.51 5.17 -31.84
CA ASN A 231 -0.24 5.07 -33.27
C ASN A 231 0.11 6.46 -33.84
N SER A 232 1.25 6.49 -34.55
CA SER A 232 1.69 7.37 -35.65
C SER A 232 0.97 8.71 -35.94
N GLY A 233 1.76 9.79 -36.02
CA GLY A 233 1.64 10.75 -37.13
C GLY A 233 1.36 12.24 -36.81
N ARG A 234 2.38 13.07 -37.06
CA ARG A 234 2.38 14.53 -37.39
C ARG A 234 2.27 15.60 -36.28
N ARG A 235 3.44 16.26 -36.09
CA ARG A 235 3.77 17.69 -35.78
C ARG A 235 2.65 18.71 -36.10
N ASP A 236 2.44 19.83 -35.39
CA ASP A 236 3.38 20.85 -34.85
C ASP A 236 2.80 21.64 -33.64
N GLY A 237 3.68 22.12 -32.75
CA GLY A 237 3.39 23.08 -31.67
C GLY A 237 4.33 22.90 -30.46
N PRO A 238 4.96 23.95 -29.89
CA PRO A 238 5.91 23.80 -28.80
C PRO A 238 5.16 23.59 -27.48
N SER A 239 4.64 22.38 -27.28
CA SER A 239 4.18 21.93 -25.96
C SER A 239 5.41 21.65 -25.10
N VAL A 240 5.76 22.63 -24.27
CA VAL A 240 6.75 22.54 -23.20
C VAL A 240 6.44 21.32 -22.32
N THR A 241 7.18 20.24 -22.56
CA THR A 241 7.66 19.23 -21.61
C THR A 241 6.83 18.99 -20.33
N VAL A 242 5.63 18.42 -20.46
CA VAL A 242 4.98 17.65 -19.35
C VAL A 242 5.07 16.13 -19.60
N GLY A 243 5.64 15.72 -20.74
CA GLY A 243 5.70 14.32 -21.17
C GLY A 243 6.90 13.48 -20.72
N LYS A 244 7.79 14.00 -19.85
CA LYS A 244 9.14 13.41 -19.63
C LYS A 244 9.39 12.77 -18.25
N LYS A 245 8.37 12.22 -17.58
CA LYS A 245 8.56 11.41 -16.35
C LYS A 245 7.80 10.08 -16.34
N ARG A 246 7.21 9.68 -17.46
CA ARG A 246 6.54 8.38 -17.62
C ARG A 246 7.61 7.30 -17.83
N GLY A 247 8.13 6.72 -16.74
CA GLY A 247 9.09 5.60 -16.83
C GLY A 247 10.17 5.49 -15.75
N GLY A 248 10.23 6.40 -14.77
CA GLY A 248 11.21 6.29 -13.68
C GLY A 248 10.85 5.21 -12.63
N PRO A 249 11.82 4.66 -11.87
CA PRO A 249 11.57 3.69 -10.80
C PRO A 249 10.53 4.16 -9.76
N LEU A 250 10.51 5.45 -9.46
CA LEU A 250 9.51 6.09 -8.59
C LEU A 250 8.09 5.97 -9.15
N HIS A 251 7.95 6.14 -10.46
CA HIS A 251 6.68 6.00 -11.15
C HIS A 251 6.21 4.52 -11.13
N ALA A 252 7.12 3.55 -11.26
CA ALA A 252 6.76 2.14 -11.12
C ALA A 252 6.27 1.80 -9.70
N LYS A 253 6.99 2.25 -8.66
CA LYS A 253 6.58 2.04 -7.26
C LYS A 253 5.25 2.73 -6.93
N ALA A 254 5.02 3.96 -7.40
CA ALA A 254 3.76 4.66 -7.19
C ALA A 254 2.58 3.94 -7.85
N TYR A 255 2.76 3.43 -9.08
CA TYR A 255 1.73 2.62 -9.75
C TYR A 255 1.42 1.33 -9.00
N ALA A 256 2.46 0.60 -8.58
CA ALA A 256 2.29 -0.62 -7.79
C ALA A 256 1.60 -0.35 -6.44
N MET A 257 1.96 0.75 -5.76
CA MET A 257 1.30 1.14 -4.51
C MET A 257 -0.17 1.48 -4.74
N ALA A 258 -0.48 2.24 -5.80
CA ALA A 258 -1.86 2.57 -6.13
C ALA A 258 -2.69 1.33 -6.47
N ASP A 259 -2.08 0.31 -7.09
CA ASP A 259 -2.73 -0.97 -7.39
C ASP A 259 -3.03 -1.78 -6.12
N VAL A 260 -2.06 -1.86 -5.20
CA VAL A 260 -2.23 -2.48 -3.88
C VAL A 260 -3.36 -1.80 -3.11
N LEU A 261 -3.36 -0.46 -3.04
CA LEU A 261 -4.40 0.32 -2.36
C LEU A 261 -5.78 0.09 -2.97
N ARG A 262 -5.89 0.08 -4.31
CA ARG A 262 -7.17 -0.19 -4.98
C ARG A 262 -7.67 -1.60 -4.70
N THR A 263 -6.80 -2.61 -4.83
CA THR A 263 -7.16 -4.00 -4.58
C THR A 263 -7.61 -4.21 -3.13
N SER A 264 -6.87 -3.63 -2.18
CA SER A 264 -7.23 -3.66 -0.75
C SER A 264 -8.55 -2.96 -0.46
N LEU A 265 -8.83 -1.80 -1.07
CA LEU A 265 -10.13 -1.14 -0.94
C LEU A 265 -11.25 -1.98 -1.55
N TYR A 266 -11.05 -2.61 -2.71
CA TYR A 266 -12.04 -3.51 -3.30
C TYR A 266 -12.32 -4.75 -2.44
N ILE A 267 -11.31 -5.29 -1.74
CA ILE A 267 -11.52 -6.39 -0.78
C ILE A 267 -12.52 -5.98 0.30
N ILE A 268 -12.38 -4.78 0.87
CA ILE A 268 -13.30 -4.25 1.89
C ILE A 268 -14.67 -3.96 1.27
N VAL A 269 -14.70 -3.20 0.18
CA VAL A 269 -15.94 -2.75 -0.48
C VAL A 269 -16.75 -3.92 -0.99
N SER A 270 -16.13 -4.96 -1.54
CA SER A 270 -16.83 -6.16 -2.01
C SER A 270 -17.51 -6.91 -0.86
N GLU A 271 -16.87 -6.95 0.31
CA GLU A 271 -17.40 -7.67 1.46
C GLU A 271 -18.53 -6.87 2.14
N PHE A 272 -18.37 -5.56 2.29
CA PHE A 272 -19.34 -4.66 2.93
C PHE A 272 -20.26 -3.92 1.94
N HIS A 273 -20.37 -4.41 0.71
CA HIS A 273 -21.04 -3.68 -0.37
C HIS A 273 -22.51 -3.35 -0.02
N SER A 274 -23.23 -4.31 0.57
CA SER A 274 -24.63 -4.12 0.95
C SER A 274 -24.80 -3.06 2.04
N GLU A 275 -23.95 -3.05 3.07
CA GLU A 275 -24.03 -2.02 4.12
C GLU A 275 -23.64 -0.66 3.56
N MET A 276 -22.56 -0.56 2.78
CA MET A 276 -22.11 0.70 2.20
C MET A 276 -23.15 1.32 1.24
N ILE A 277 -23.78 0.51 0.38
CA ILE A 277 -24.88 0.99 -0.47
C ILE A 277 -26.10 1.39 0.36
N GLY A 278 -26.37 0.67 1.45
CA GLY A 278 -27.40 1.05 2.42
C GLY A 278 -27.14 2.45 3.00
N SER A 279 -25.95 2.67 3.55
CA SER A 279 -25.51 3.97 4.10
C SER A 279 -25.50 5.08 3.05
N ALA A 280 -25.16 4.77 1.79
CA ALA A 280 -25.21 5.73 0.68
C ALA A 280 -26.64 6.18 0.37
N LYS A 281 -27.60 5.24 0.34
CA LYS A 281 -29.03 5.53 0.09
C LYS A 281 -29.67 6.34 1.20
N THR A 282 -29.23 6.16 2.44
CA THR A 282 -29.72 6.90 3.61
C THR A 282 -28.93 8.19 3.87
N GLY A 283 -27.91 8.49 3.06
CA GLY A 283 -27.13 9.73 3.16
C GLY A 283 -26.19 9.80 4.36
N ILE A 284 -25.78 8.65 4.91
CA ILE A 284 -24.89 8.54 6.09
C ILE A 284 -23.57 7.80 5.78
N LEU A 285 -23.26 7.59 4.50
CA LEU A 285 -22.02 6.92 4.07
C LEU A 285 -20.76 7.57 4.66
N ASP A 286 -20.73 8.89 4.72
CA ASP A 286 -19.63 9.67 5.29
C ASP A 286 -19.52 9.55 6.81
N LYS A 287 -20.63 9.28 7.50
CA LYS A 287 -20.67 9.07 8.95
C LYS A 287 -20.22 7.66 9.33
N ASP A 288 -20.64 6.66 8.56
CA ASP A 288 -20.42 5.25 8.90
C ASP A 288 -19.04 4.76 8.44
N TRP A 289 -18.53 5.27 7.31
CA TRP A 289 -17.35 4.72 6.64
C TRP A 289 -16.17 5.67 6.51
N ILE A 290 -16.32 6.94 6.89
CA ILE A 290 -15.24 7.93 6.87
C ILE A 290 -15.03 8.53 8.27
N VAL A 291 -13.79 8.56 8.76
CA VAL A 291 -13.44 9.08 10.09
C VAL A 291 -13.97 10.48 10.27
N THR A 292 -14.52 10.83 11.44
CA THR A 292 -15.06 12.17 11.77
C THR A 292 -13.99 13.27 11.83
N SER A 293 -12.74 12.88 12.10
CA SER A 293 -11.59 13.76 12.15
C SER A 293 -11.15 14.25 10.75
N LYS A 294 -10.21 15.20 10.73
CA LYS A 294 -9.59 15.67 9.49
C LYS A 294 -8.85 14.51 8.80
N PRO A 295 -9.11 14.22 7.52
CA PRO A 295 -8.35 13.23 6.76
C PRO A 295 -6.85 13.57 6.67
N LEU A 296 -6.02 12.54 6.52
CA LEU A 296 -4.57 12.66 6.38
C LEU A 296 -4.17 13.40 5.11
N TYR A 297 -4.94 13.21 4.03
CA TYR A 297 -4.75 13.86 2.76
C TYR A 297 -6.10 14.08 2.10
N SER A 298 -6.31 15.23 1.45
CA SER A 298 -7.58 15.64 0.83
C SER A 298 -8.68 16.02 1.84
N THR A 299 -9.93 16.18 1.35
CA THR A 299 -11.11 16.52 2.15
C THR A 299 -12.05 15.32 2.30
N ARG A 300 -12.90 15.34 3.34
CA ARG A 300 -13.92 14.30 3.55
C ARG A 300 -14.77 14.07 2.31
N ASP A 301 -15.21 15.15 1.66
CA ASP A 301 -16.07 15.07 0.47
C ASP A 301 -15.39 14.33 -0.67
N ILE A 302 -14.08 14.57 -0.88
CA ILE A 302 -13.30 13.87 -1.91
C ILE A 302 -13.14 12.39 -1.56
N LEU A 303 -12.97 12.06 -0.27
CA LEU A 303 -12.91 10.67 0.20
C LEU A 303 -14.25 9.95 -0.05
N VAL A 304 -15.38 10.58 0.28
CA VAL A 304 -16.72 10.04 0.04
C VAL A 304 -16.97 9.85 -1.46
N GLN A 305 -16.63 10.84 -2.29
CA GLN A 305 -16.72 10.69 -3.75
C GLN A 305 -15.85 9.55 -4.27
N LYS A 306 -14.61 9.44 -3.77
CA LYS A 306 -13.69 8.37 -4.17
C LYS A 306 -14.24 6.99 -3.78
N LEU A 307 -14.81 6.85 -2.58
CA LEU A 307 -15.48 5.64 -2.12
C LEU A 307 -16.70 5.30 -3.00
N GLY A 308 -17.50 6.30 -3.39
CA GLY A 308 -18.60 6.14 -4.33
C GLY A 308 -18.18 5.48 -5.65
N LEU A 309 -17.02 5.88 -6.21
CA LEU A 309 -16.48 5.26 -7.42
C LEU A 309 -16.14 3.77 -7.25
N PHE A 310 -15.73 3.34 -6.05
CA PHE A 310 -15.51 1.92 -5.77
C PHE A 310 -16.84 1.16 -5.68
N LEU A 311 -17.89 1.78 -5.12
CA LEU A 311 -19.22 1.19 -4.99
C LEU A 311 -19.92 1.04 -6.34
N ASP A 312 -19.74 2.00 -7.25
CA ASP A 312 -20.31 1.94 -8.59
C ASP A 312 -19.65 0.87 -9.46
N TYR A 313 -18.39 0.53 -9.18
CA TYR A 313 -17.64 -0.46 -9.94
C TYR A 313 -17.81 -1.87 -9.36
N ARG A 314 -18.74 -2.64 -9.93
CA ARG A 314 -18.78 -4.10 -9.69
C ARG A 314 -17.65 -4.78 -10.47
N ALA A 315 -16.71 -5.38 -9.75
CA ALA A 315 -15.98 -6.52 -10.28
C ALA A 315 -17.00 -7.67 -10.43
N CYS A 316 -17.40 -7.98 -11.66
CA CYS A 316 -18.20 -9.17 -11.98
C CYS A 316 -17.41 -10.45 -11.73
#